data_AF-A0A7X9LDA4-F1
#
_entry.id   AF-A0A7X9LDA4-F1
#
_cell.length_a   1.000
_cell.length_b   1.000
_cell.length_c   1.000
_cell.angle_alpha   90.00
_cell.angle_beta   90.00
_cell.angle_gamma   90.00
#
_symmetry.space_group_name_H-M   'P 1'
#
loop_
_entity.id
_entity.type
_entity.pdbx_description
1 polymer ?
#
loop_
_entity_poly.entity_id
_entity_poly.type
_entity_poly.pdbx_seq_one_letter_code
_entity_poly.pdbx_strand_id
1 'polypeptide(L)'
;MILQEAKINTPYKIVSINLPETSIRHLSNLGLKVGSRVKLISKTKSSAIVMLKSSRLAFDDSILAKLDVGEDKENEEVLPLSELPVGEFAYIDNIFAVNEAKRRLMDMGLTRHTKVYLRKVAPLGDPIEISLRGYELTLRKSEAQMISVVKIDR
;
A
#
# COMPACT_ATOMS: atom_id res chain seq x y z
N MET A 1 -13.50 12.79 -6.02
CA MET A 1 -13.33 13.26 -7.41
C MET A 1 -13.91 12.23 -8.34
N ILE A 2 -14.22 12.56 -9.60
CA ILE A 2 -14.72 11.55 -10.55
C ILE A 2 -13.57 10.73 -11.14
N LEU A 3 -13.84 9.45 -11.44
CA LEU A 3 -12.82 8.54 -11.99
C LEU A 3 -12.30 9.02 -13.35
N GLN A 4 -13.10 9.79 -14.09
CA GLN A 4 -12.66 10.42 -15.32
C GLN A 4 -11.43 11.32 -15.10
N GLU A 5 -11.32 12.04 -13.99
CA GLU A 5 -10.20 12.97 -13.69
C GLU A 5 -9.02 12.31 -12.98
N ALA A 6 -9.13 11.02 -12.70
CA ALA A 6 -8.14 10.26 -11.96
C ALA A 6 -6.81 10.11 -12.73
N LYS A 7 -5.70 10.02 -11.99
CA LYS A 7 -4.36 9.82 -12.55
C LYS A 7 -4.18 8.36 -12.97
N ILE A 8 -3.47 8.16 -14.08
CA ILE A 8 -3.11 6.82 -14.55
C ILE A 8 -2.14 6.19 -13.54
N ASN A 9 -2.25 4.88 -13.37
CA ASN A 9 -1.41 4.05 -12.51
C ASN A 9 -1.53 4.35 -11.00
N THR A 10 -2.55 5.11 -10.58
CA THR A 10 -2.86 5.38 -9.17
C THR A 10 -4.04 4.51 -8.71
N PRO A 11 -3.98 3.87 -7.52
CA PRO A 11 -5.09 3.13 -6.96
C PRO A 11 -6.14 4.07 -6.37
N TYR A 12 -7.40 3.74 -6.63
CA TYR A 12 -8.58 4.49 -6.23
C TYR A 12 -9.62 3.57 -5.65
N LYS A 13 -10.45 4.09 -4.75
CA LYS A 13 -11.57 3.36 -4.15
C LYS A 13 -12.87 4.02 -4.62
N ILE A 14 -13.81 3.21 -5.09
CA ILE A 14 -15.14 3.71 -5.47
C ILE A 14 -15.86 4.19 -4.21
N VAL A 15 -16.20 5.47 -4.17
CA VAL A 15 -16.92 6.11 -3.05
C VAL A 15 -18.42 6.08 -3.30
N SER A 16 -18.84 6.43 -4.51
CA SER A 16 -20.25 6.43 -4.93
C SER A 16 -20.38 6.13 -6.42
N ILE A 17 -21.55 5.59 -6.79
CA ILE A 17 -21.91 5.26 -8.18
C ILE A 17 -23.23 5.97 -8.49
N ASN A 18 -23.17 7.02 -9.29
CA ASN A 18 -24.33 7.85 -9.64
C ASN A 18 -24.95 7.41 -10.98
N LEU A 19 -25.43 6.16 -11.04
CA LEU A 19 -26.02 5.56 -12.25
C LEU A 19 -27.43 5.01 -11.97
N PRO A 20 -28.26 4.78 -13.01
CA PRO A 20 -29.54 4.10 -12.87
C PRO A 20 -29.38 2.69 -12.27
N GLU A 21 -30.38 2.20 -11.54
CA GLU A 21 -30.33 0.89 -10.85
C GLU A 21 -29.99 -0.28 -11.78
N THR A 22 -30.45 -0.25 -13.03
CA THR A 22 -30.15 -1.26 -14.05
C THR A 22 -28.66 -1.37 -14.34
N SER A 23 -27.97 -0.23 -14.49
CA SER A 23 -26.54 -0.15 -14.71
C SER A 23 -25.74 -0.53 -13.46
N ILE A 24 -26.21 -0.16 -12.27
CA ILE A 24 -25.56 -0.53 -11.00
C ILE A 24 -25.51 -2.05 -10.83
N ARG A 25 -26.62 -2.76 -11.12
CA ARG A 25 -26.65 -4.23 -11.05
C ARG A 25 -25.65 -4.87 -12.01
N HIS A 26 -25.55 -4.34 -13.24
CA HIS A 26 -24.59 -4.83 -14.22
C HIS A 26 -23.14 -4.62 -13.76
N LEU A 27 -22.80 -3.42 -13.25
CA LEU A 27 -21.48 -3.10 -12.71
C LEU A 27 -21.13 -3.97 -11.49
N SER A 28 -22.10 -4.21 -10.61
CA SER A 28 -21.92 -5.08 -9.44
C SER A 28 -21.57 -6.52 -9.86
N ASN A 29 -22.22 -7.05 -10.90
CA ASN A 29 -21.91 -8.36 -11.45
C ASN A 29 -20.49 -8.42 -12.07
N LEU A 30 -20.03 -7.30 -12.62
CA LEU A 30 -18.65 -7.14 -13.11
C LEU A 30 -17.62 -6.92 -11.98
N GLY A 31 -18.07 -6.78 -10.73
CA GLY A 31 -17.22 -6.59 -9.55
C GLY A 31 -16.93 -5.13 -9.19
N LEU A 32 -17.54 -4.16 -9.88
CA LEU A 32 -17.46 -2.74 -9.55
C LEU A 32 -18.64 -2.37 -8.66
N LYS A 33 -18.36 -2.20 -7.36
CA LYS A 33 -19.31 -1.76 -6.33
C LYS A 33 -18.68 -0.66 -5.48
N VAL A 34 -19.50 0.01 -4.67
CA VAL A 34 -18.99 0.94 -3.66
C VAL A 34 -18.00 0.21 -2.74
N GLY A 35 -16.86 0.84 -2.51
CA GLY A 35 -15.72 0.27 -1.77
C GLY A 35 -14.77 -0.58 -2.60
N SER A 36 -15.07 -0.90 -3.87
CA SER A 36 -14.15 -1.63 -4.74
C SER A 36 -12.89 -0.82 -5.02
N ARG A 37 -11.73 -1.50 -5.03
CA ARG A 37 -10.45 -0.94 -5.48
C ARG A 37 -10.35 -1.01 -6.99
N VAL A 38 -9.98 0.12 -7.58
CA VAL A 38 -9.81 0.29 -9.02
C VAL A 38 -8.50 1.00 -9.32
N LYS A 39 -7.90 0.67 -10.45
CA LYS A 39 -6.69 1.34 -10.94
C LYS A 39 -6.89 1.72 -12.40
N LEU A 40 -6.67 3.00 -12.72
CA LEU A 40 -6.76 3.47 -14.09
C LEU A 40 -5.49 3.05 -14.84
N ILE A 41 -5.61 2.22 -15.88
CA ILE A 41 -4.44 1.72 -16.63
C ILE A 41 -4.14 2.59 -17.85
N SER A 42 -5.19 3.00 -18.57
CA SER A 42 -5.06 3.91 -19.69
C SER A 42 -6.32 4.74 -19.81
N LYS A 43 -6.16 5.94 -20.36
CA LYS A 43 -7.27 6.86 -20.61
C LYS A 43 -7.10 7.44 -22.01
N THR A 44 -8.16 7.39 -22.80
CA THR A 44 -8.29 8.12 -24.06
C THR A 44 -9.28 9.27 -23.87
N LYS A 45 -9.60 10.01 -24.95
CA LYS A 45 -10.58 11.11 -24.88
C LYS A 45 -12.00 10.65 -24.58
N SER A 46 -12.35 9.40 -24.88
CA SER A 46 -13.73 8.88 -24.85
C SER A 46 -13.92 7.64 -23.99
N SER A 47 -12.83 7.02 -23.54
CA SER A 47 -12.87 5.73 -22.84
C SER A 47 -11.65 5.54 -21.96
N ALA A 48 -11.76 4.67 -20.96
CA ALA A 48 -10.63 4.30 -20.12
C ALA A 48 -10.64 2.82 -19.79
N ILE A 49 -9.45 2.25 -19.62
CA ILE A 49 -9.26 0.89 -19.13
C ILE A 49 -9.04 0.95 -17.62
N VAL A 50 -9.94 0.33 -16.89
CA VAL A 50 -9.93 0.23 -15.43
C VAL A 50 -9.61 -1.20 -15.02
N MET A 51 -8.62 -1.36 -14.15
CA MET A 51 -8.28 -2.63 -13.53
C MET A 51 -9.05 -2.77 -12.22
N LEU A 52 -9.82 -3.86 -12.10
CA LEU A 52 -10.61 -4.27 -10.96
C LEU A 52 -10.12 -5.65 -10.52
N LYS A 53 -9.42 -5.74 -9.39
CA LYS A 53 -8.77 -6.99 -8.95
C LYS A 53 -7.88 -7.54 -10.08
N SER A 54 -8.25 -8.67 -10.68
CA SER A 54 -7.56 -9.32 -11.81
C SER A 54 -8.20 -9.04 -13.19
N SER A 55 -9.31 -8.30 -13.24
CA SER A 55 -10.05 -8.00 -14.47
C SER A 55 -9.70 -6.61 -15.01
N ARG A 56 -9.62 -6.47 -16.34
CA ARG A 56 -9.46 -5.19 -17.04
C ARG A 56 -10.75 -4.90 -17.79
N LEU A 57 -11.45 -3.85 -17.40
CA LEU A 57 -12.71 -3.44 -18.03
C LEU A 57 -12.51 -2.11 -18.74
N ALA A 58 -13.06 -2.00 -19.95
CA ALA A 58 -13.13 -0.75 -20.67
C ALA A 58 -14.47 -0.07 -20.35
N PHE A 59 -14.41 1.21 -19.98
CA PHE A 59 -15.59 2.03 -19.72
C PHE A 59 -15.55 3.27 -20.61
N ASP A 60 -16.71 3.67 -21.13
CA ASP A 60 -16.88 4.93 -21.83
C ASP A 60 -17.06 6.11 -20.85
N ASP A 61 -17.06 7.32 -21.40
CA ASP A 61 -17.13 8.57 -20.64
C ASP A 61 -18.40 8.68 -19.77
N SER A 62 -19.52 8.13 -20.23
CA SER A 62 -20.81 8.20 -19.51
C SER A 62 -20.76 7.46 -18.17
N ILE A 63 -19.98 6.37 -18.10
CA ILE A 63 -19.76 5.61 -16.88
C ILE A 63 -18.69 6.30 -16.03
N LEU A 64 -17.57 6.70 -16.63
CA LEU A 64 -16.44 7.30 -15.91
C LEU A 64 -16.79 8.61 -15.19
N ALA A 65 -17.65 9.44 -15.80
CA ALA A 65 -18.11 10.70 -15.22
C ALA A 65 -19.05 10.52 -14.02
N LYS A 66 -19.65 9.33 -13.85
CA LYS A 66 -20.63 9.00 -12.82
C LYS A 66 -20.08 8.11 -11.70
N LEU A 67 -18.77 7.85 -11.72
CA LEU A 67 -18.07 7.09 -10.69
C LEU A 67 -17.26 8.04 -9.84
N ASP A 68 -17.71 8.26 -8.60
CA ASP A 68 -16.93 9.00 -7.63
C ASP A 68 -15.89 8.09 -7.00
N VAL A 69 -14.66 8.58 -6.97
CA VAL A 69 -13.52 7.92 -6.38
C VAL A 69 -12.80 8.79 -5.37
N GLY A 70 -12.32 8.12 -4.33
CA GLY A 70 -11.29 8.63 -3.43
C GLY A 70 -9.98 7.98 -3.80
N GLU A 71 -8.87 8.70 -3.66
CA GLU A 71 -7.55 8.06 -3.63
C GLU A 71 -7.59 6.95 -2.59
N ASP A 72 -7.31 5.71 -3.02
CA ASP A 72 -7.16 4.61 -2.09
C ASP A 72 -5.78 4.75 -1.48
N LYS A 73 -5.68 5.64 -0.49
CA LYS A 73 -4.49 5.83 0.33
C LYS A 73 -4.30 4.66 1.30
N GLU A 74 -4.62 3.42 0.89
CA GLU A 74 -3.79 2.29 1.25
C GLU A 74 -2.51 2.33 0.40
N ASN A 75 -1.80 3.46 0.45
CA ASN A 75 -0.38 3.35 0.58
C ASN A 75 -0.22 2.81 2.00
N GLU A 76 -0.11 1.48 2.11
CA GLU A 76 0.87 0.97 3.04
C GLU A 76 2.16 1.72 2.66
N GLU A 77 2.46 2.85 3.31
CA GLU A 77 3.65 3.63 3.03
C GLU A 77 4.81 2.68 3.29
N VAL A 78 5.33 2.10 2.20
CA VAL A 78 6.48 1.23 2.26
C VAL A 78 7.68 2.14 2.39
N LEU A 79 8.32 2.08 3.55
CA LEU A 79 9.54 2.84 3.83
C LEU A 79 10.62 1.91 4.40
N PRO A 80 11.90 2.27 4.31
CA PRO A 80 12.97 1.54 4.99
C PRO A 80 12.77 1.58 6.51
N LEU A 81 13.08 0.51 7.23
CA LEU A 81 12.99 0.50 8.69
C LEU A 81 13.81 1.64 9.35
N SER A 82 14.90 2.06 8.70
CA SER A 82 15.72 3.21 9.14
C SER A 82 15.02 4.56 9.10
N GLU A 83 13.91 4.68 8.37
CA GLU A 83 13.11 5.90 8.19
C GLU A 83 11.80 5.87 8.98
N LEU A 84 11.52 4.77 9.69
CA LEU A 84 10.36 4.68 10.56
C LEU A 84 10.48 5.75 11.66
N PRO A 85 9.42 6.53 11.96
CA PRO A 85 9.49 7.48 13.06
C PRO A 85 9.58 6.77 14.41
N VAL A 86 10.32 7.36 15.34
CA VAL A 86 10.43 6.84 16.71
C VAL A 86 9.06 6.86 17.37
N GLY A 87 8.67 5.77 18.02
CA GLY A 87 7.36 5.63 18.64
C GLY A 87 6.29 5.00 17.74
N GLU A 88 6.62 4.66 16.51
CA GLU A 88 5.68 4.05 15.56
C GLU A 88 5.81 2.53 15.47
N PHE A 89 4.69 1.90 15.09
CA PHE A 89 4.61 0.49 14.79
C PHE A 89 4.57 0.26 13.28
N ALA A 90 5.22 -0.82 12.84
CA ALA A 90 5.21 -1.23 11.45
C ALA A 90 5.23 -2.75 11.32
N TYR A 91 4.84 -3.26 10.15
CA TYR A 91 5.05 -4.66 9.76
C TYR A 91 6.22 -4.76 8.80
N ILE A 92 7.06 -5.79 8.96
CA ILE A 92 8.09 -6.12 7.98
C ILE A 92 7.42 -6.53 6.66
N ASP A 93 7.66 -5.78 5.59
CA ASP A 93 7.25 -6.13 4.24
C ASP A 93 8.33 -6.99 3.56
N ASN A 94 9.59 -6.57 3.51
CA ASN A 94 10.62 -7.33 2.80
C ASN A 94 12.04 -7.09 3.33
N ILE A 95 12.97 -7.98 2.98
CA ILE A 95 14.38 -7.92 3.37
C ILE A 95 15.25 -8.07 2.11
N PHE A 96 15.93 -6.99 1.78
CA PHE A 96 16.81 -6.82 0.60
C PHE A 96 18.28 -7.10 0.90
N ALA A 97 18.61 -7.60 2.10
CA ALA A 97 19.94 -8.08 2.42
C ALA A 97 20.32 -9.31 1.57
N VAL A 98 21.62 -9.51 1.36
CA VAL A 98 22.16 -10.62 0.56
C VAL A 98 22.74 -11.73 1.45
N ASN A 99 22.63 -12.98 0.98
CA ASN A 99 23.29 -14.16 1.55
C ASN A 99 23.16 -14.28 3.08
N GLU A 100 24.30 -14.34 3.77
CA GLU A 100 24.42 -14.50 5.22
C GLU A 100 23.71 -13.39 6.00
N ALA A 101 23.75 -12.15 5.52
CA ALA A 101 23.11 -11.04 6.21
C ALA A 101 21.58 -11.23 6.27
N LYS A 102 20.96 -11.68 5.19
CA LYS A 102 19.52 -11.98 5.17
C LYS A 102 19.17 -13.10 6.13
N ARG A 103 19.94 -14.19 6.11
CA ARG A 103 19.72 -15.34 6.99
C ARG A 103 19.85 -14.94 8.46
N ARG A 104 20.90 -14.20 8.82
CA ARG A 104 21.10 -13.67 10.17
C ARG A 104 19.94 -12.78 10.62
N LEU A 105 19.47 -11.84 9.78
CA LEU A 105 18.32 -11.00 10.13
C LEU A 105 17.05 -11.82 10.37
N MET A 106 16.82 -12.85 9.55
CA MET A 106 15.70 -13.78 9.73
C MET A 106 15.82 -14.61 11.01
N ASP A 107 17.03 -15.12 11.32
CA ASP A 107 17.33 -15.85 12.55
C ASP A 107 17.15 -14.96 13.79
N MET A 108 17.43 -13.65 13.65
CA MET A 108 17.13 -12.61 14.64
C MET A 108 15.65 -12.21 14.69
N GLY A 109 14.74 -12.95 14.04
CA GLY A 109 13.30 -12.79 14.14
C GLY A 109 12.67 -11.78 13.17
N LEU A 110 13.47 -11.11 12.33
CA LEU A 110 12.99 -10.19 11.29
C LEU A 110 12.50 -11.00 10.11
N THR A 111 11.20 -11.27 10.07
CA THR A 111 10.55 -12.06 9.02
C THR A 111 9.32 -11.32 8.51
N ARG A 112 8.87 -11.59 7.29
CA ARG A 112 7.67 -10.94 6.70
C ARG A 112 6.48 -11.00 7.67
N HIS A 113 5.73 -9.91 7.77
CA HIS A 113 4.60 -9.72 8.68
C HIS A 113 4.96 -9.70 10.17
N THR A 114 6.25 -9.64 10.54
CA THR A 114 6.63 -9.41 11.94
C THR A 114 6.29 -7.97 12.32
N LYS A 115 5.54 -7.79 13.41
CA LYS A 115 5.30 -6.48 13.99
C LYS A 115 6.56 -5.99 14.69
N VAL A 116 7.00 -4.79 14.34
CA VAL A 116 8.13 -4.09 14.93
C VAL A 116 7.70 -2.74 15.48
N TYR A 117 8.38 -2.27 16.51
CA TYR A 117 8.19 -0.95 17.10
C TYR A 117 9.52 -0.23 17.18
N LEU A 118 9.63 0.99 16.65
CA LEU A 118 10.87 1.75 16.76
C LEU A 118 10.96 2.42 18.13
N ARG A 119 11.90 1.95 18.97
CA ARG A 119 12.08 2.45 20.34
C ARG A 119 12.85 3.75 20.37
N LYS A 120 14.01 3.75 19.74
CA LYS A 120 14.92 4.89 19.71
C LYS A 120 15.90 4.76 18.56
N VAL A 121 16.43 5.90 18.16
CA VAL A 121 17.57 6.01 17.26
C VAL A 121 18.69 6.68 18.06
N ALA A 122 19.92 6.20 17.91
CA ALA A 122 21.06 6.81 18.59
C ALA A 122 21.22 8.30 18.20
N PRO A 123 21.86 9.15 19.03
CA PRO A 123 21.96 10.59 18.78
C PRO A 123 22.59 10.96 17.43
N LEU A 124 23.48 10.11 16.90
CA LEU A 124 24.14 10.29 15.60
C LEU A 124 23.44 9.55 14.45
N GLY A 125 22.25 8.99 14.69
CA GLY A 125 21.45 8.30 13.68
C GLY A 125 21.73 6.79 13.55
N ASP A 126 22.76 6.25 14.20
CA ASP A 126 23.15 4.83 14.15
C ASP A 126 23.74 4.41 15.52
N PRO A 127 23.34 3.27 16.12
CA PRO A 127 22.34 2.29 15.66
C PRO A 127 20.88 2.68 15.94
N ILE A 128 19.96 1.87 15.43
CA ILE A 128 18.54 1.93 15.76
C ILE A 128 18.15 0.78 16.68
N GLU A 129 17.20 1.01 17.57
CA GLU A 129 16.68 0.00 18.50
C GLU A 129 15.20 -0.22 18.26
N ILE A 130 14.83 -1.47 18.03
CA ILE A 130 13.45 -1.90 17.77
C ILE A 130 12.99 -2.92 18.80
N SER A 131 11.69 -2.98 19.06
CA SER A 131 11.08 -4.09 19.79
C SER A 131 10.36 -5.01 18.81
N LEU A 132 10.64 -6.31 18.89
CA LEU A 132 9.92 -7.35 18.16
C LEU A 132 9.83 -8.62 19.00
N ARG A 133 8.78 -9.42 18.83
CA ARG A 133 8.64 -10.76 19.46
C ARG A 133 8.95 -10.79 20.98
N GLY A 134 8.69 -9.69 21.69
CA GLY A 134 8.91 -9.60 23.14
C GLY A 134 10.34 -9.29 23.59
N TYR A 135 11.26 -8.95 22.67
CA TYR A 135 12.61 -8.49 23.01
C TYR A 135 13.02 -7.25 22.22
N GLU A 136 14.09 -6.60 22.67
CA GLU A 136 14.69 -5.45 22.02
C GLU A 136 15.88 -5.90 21.15
N LEU A 137 15.95 -5.37 19.94
CA LEU A 137 16.98 -5.68 18.96
C LEU A 137 17.62 -4.38 18.47
N THR A 138 18.94 -4.32 18.55
CA THR A 138 19.72 -3.20 18.03
C THR A 138 20.28 -3.58 16.67
N LEU A 139 20.00 -2.74 15.67
CA LEU A 139 20.45 -2.92 14.28
C LEU A 139 21.27 -1.71 13.87
N ARG A 140 22.30 -1.95 13.04
CA ARG A 140 22.94 -0.83 12.35
C ARG A 140 21.95 -0.18 11.39
N LYS A 141 22.07 1.13 11.20
CA LYS A 141 21.25 1.87 10.25
C LYS A 141 21.34 1.28 8.84
N SER A 142 22.53 0.81 8.44
CA SER A 142 22.73 0.14 7.15
C SER A 142 21.97 -1.18 7.02
N GLU A 143 21.81 -1.94 8.10
CA GLU A 143 21.00 -3.17 8.11
C GLU A 143 19.52 -2.83 8.04
N ALA A 144 19.08 -1.83 8.80
CA ALA A 144 17.69 -1.35 8.80
C ALA A 144 17.26 -0.76 7.45
N GLN A 145 18.18 -0.11 6.72
CA GLN A 145 17.92 0.44 5.40
C GLN A 145 17.61 -0.64 4.35
N MET A 146 18.06 -1.88 4.57
CA MET A 146 17.77 -3.03 3.71
C MET A 146 16.43 -3.72 4.03
N ILE A 147 15.66 -3.21 4.99
CA ILE A 147 14.40 -3.81 5.43
C ILE A 147 13.27 -2.85 5.07
N SER A 148 12.32 -3.27 4.23
CA SER A 148 11.09 -2.49 4.00
C SER A 148 10.05 -2.80 5.06
N VAL A 149 9.36 -1.75 5.51
CA VAL A 149 8.28 -1.84 6.46
C VAL A 149 7.07 -1.05 6.01
N VAL A 150 5.93 -1.46 6.51
CA VAL A 150 4.63 -0.83 6.30
C VAL A 150 4.13 -0.31 7.63
N LYS A 151 3.85 0.98 7.73
CA LYS A 151 3.27 1.57 8.94
C LYS A 151 1.93 0.93 9.29
N ILE A 152 1.69 0.79 10.59
CA ILE A 152 0.40 0.38 11.12
C ILE A 152 -0.34 1.66 11.48
N ASP A 153 -1.39 2.00 10.73
CA ASP A 153 -2.30 3.06 11.14
C ASP A 153 -2.99 2.66 12.45
N ARG A 154 -2.95 3.56 13.43
CA ARG A 154 -3.65 3.42 14.71
C ARG A 154 -5.11 3.82 14.62
#